data_AF-A0A5S3XW88-F1
#
_entry.id   AF-A0A5S3XW88-F1
#
_cell.length_a   1.000
_cell.length_b   1.000
_cell.length_c   1.000
_cell.angle_alpha   90.00
_cell.angle_beta   90.00
_cell.angle_gamma   90.00
#
_symmetry.space_group_name_H-M   'P 1'
#
loop_
_entity.id
_entity.type
_entity.pdbx_description
1 polymer ?
#
loop_
_entity_poly.entity_id
_entity_poly.type
_entity_poly.pdbx_seq_one_letter_code
_entity_poly.pdbx_strand_id
1 'polypeptide(L)'
;HYVMKRGVVNADEPTLVRVHLQSTFNDVLLSDRGADRSWSLHGAMKHISNNNGVLVILGKQENPADIESMVKAFAAEDIGESVNLRKFQGTSRTVGVGSQILADLGIQKMRLMSMPKKYHALSGFHLEVVEYVEPK
;
A
#
# COMPACT_ATOMS: atom_id res chain seq x y z
N HIS A 1 -8.79 -6.15 7.40
CA HIS A 1 -7.98 -4.92 7.29
C HIS A 1 -7.46 -4.60 8.68
N TYR A 2 -6.27 -4.01 8.79
CA TYR A 2 -5.67 -3.65 10.08
C TYR A 2 -5.14 -2.22 10.02
N VAL A 3 -5.11 -1.55 11.17
CA VAL A 3 -4.53 -0.22 11.32
C VAL A 3 -3.52 -0.26 12.45
N MET A 4 -2.33 0.27 12.20
CA MET A 4 -1.33 0.55 13.22
C MET A 4 -1.05 2.04 13.23
N LYS A 5 -1.17 2.65 14.41
CA LYS A 5 -0.94 4.08 14.61
C LYS A 5 0.18 4.27 15.60
N ARG A 6 1.10 5.19 15.28
CA ARG A 6 2.05 5.76 16.23
C ARG A 6 1.79 7.25 16.36
N GLY A 7 1.55 7.72 17.58
CA GLY A 7 1.20 9.12 17.85
C GLY A 7 -0.30 9.41 17.76
N VAL A 8 -0.63 10.69 17.66
CA VAL A 8 -2.01 11.21 17.60
C VAL A 8 -2.30 11.72 16.19
N VAL A 9 -3.51 11.47 15.69
CA VAL A 9 -3.99 12.03 14.42
C VAL A 9 -4.72 13.32 14.75
N ASN A 10 -4.35 14.40 14.05
CA ASN A 10 -5.04 15.69 14.08
C ASN A 10 -5.53 15.99 12.66
N ALA A 11 -6.80 16.37 12.52
CA ALA A 11 -7.41 16.66 11.22
C ALA A 11 -6.74 17.86 10.51
N ASP A 12 -6.24 18.83 11.28
CA ASP A 12 -5.65 20.06 10.75
C ASP A 12 -4.20 19.89 10.27
N GLU A 13 -3.54 18.79 10.66
CA GLU A 13 -2.13 18.54 10.39
C GLU A 13 -1.94 17.36 9.41
N PRO A 14 -1.07 17.49 8.38
CA PRO A 14 -0.77 16.39 7.49
C PRO A 14 -0.21 15.16 8.22
N THR A 15 -0.95 14.05 8.18
CA THR A 15 -0.52 12.79 8.79
C THR A 15 0.33 11.97 7.82
N LEU A 16 1.45 11.40 8.28
CA LEU A 16 2.21 10.42 7.49
C LEU A 16 1.40 9.12 7.37
N VAL A 17 1.12 8.68 6.15
CA VAL A 17 0.24 7.55 5.88
C VAL A 17 0.89 6.56 4.93
N ARG A 18 0.80 5.27 5.23
CA ARG A 18 0.99 4.18 4.26
C ARG A 18 -0.29 3.36 4.18
N VAL A 19 -0.80 3.19 2.96
CA VAL A 19 -1.83 2.18 2.65
C VAL A 19 -1.16 1.04 1.92
N HIS A 20 -1.05 -0.11 2.57
CA HIS A 20 -0.37 -1.30 2.10
C HIS A 20 -1.38 -2.38 1.71
N LEU A 21 -1.26 -2.94 0.51
CA LEU A 21 -2.05 -4.11 0.12
C LEU A 21 -1.24 -5.37 0.48
N GLN A 22 -1.84 -6.25 1.29
CA GLN A 22 -1.20 -7.48 1.73
C GLN A 22 -0.73 -8.33 0.53
N SER A 23 0.49 -8.88 0.65
CA SER A 23 1.09 -9.79 -0.31
C SER A 23 1.94 -10.83 0.40
N THR A 24 1.64 -12.11 0.20
CA THR A 24 2.40 -13.21 0.81
C THR A 24 3.87 -13.19 0.40
N PHE A 25 4.17 -12.96 -0.89
CA PHE A 25 5.55 -12.92 -1.38
C PHE A 25 6.35 -11.79 -0.76
N ASN A 26 5.80 -10.58 -0.70
CA ASN A 26 6.55 -9.41 -0.23
C ASN A 26 6.59 -9.32 1.29
N ASP A 27 5.50 -9.70 1.97
CA ASP A 27 5.33 -9.46 3.40
C ASP A 27 5.80 -10.64 4.26
N VAL A 28 5.65 -11.88 3.76
CA VAL A 28 5.99 -13.10 4.52
C VAL A 28 7.27 -13.74 3.99
N LEU A 29 7.39 -13.90 2.68
CA LEU A 29 8.56 -14.53 2.05
C LEU A 29 9.71 -13.54 1.78
N LEU A 30 9.47 -12.24 2.01
CA LEU A 30 10.45 -11.17 1.84
C LEU A 30 11.07 -11.13 0.43
N SER A 31 10.28 -11.46 -0.58
CA SER A 31 10.66 -11.33 -1.98
C SER A 31 11.06 -9.89 -2.29
N ASP A 32 12.20 -9.73 -2.98
CA ASP A 32 12.68 -8.45 -3.51
C ASP A 32 12.21 -8.21 -4.96
N ARG A 33 11.45 -9.15 -5.54
CA ARG A 33 10.83 -9.02 -6.86
C ARG A 33 9.88 -7.82 -6.87
N GLY A 34 10.31 -6.72 -7.48
CA GLY A 34 9.55 -5.46 -7.54
C GLY A 34 9.77 -4.52 -6.34
N ALA A 35 10.82 -4.74 -5.53
CA ALA A 35 11.19 -3.88 -4.41
C ALA A 35 11.50 -2.43 -4.81
N ASP A 36 11.87 -2.19 -6.07
CA ASP A 36 12.13 -0.88 -6.67
C ASP A 36 10.87 -0.02 -6.82
N ARG A 37 9.67 -0.61 -6.73
CA ARG A 37 8.40 0.06 -7.12
C ARG A 37 7.54 0.48 -5.94
N SER A 38 7.91 0.14 -4.71
CA SER A 38 7.04 0.30 -3.53
C SER A 38 7.81 0.16 -2.22
N TRP A 39 7.34 0.85 -1.18
CA TRP A 39 7.70 0.51 0.20
C TRP A 39 7.40 -0.96 0.52
N SER A 40 8.36 -1.67 1.11
CA SER A 40 8.10 -2.94 1.80
C SER A 40 7.32 -2.70 3.09
N LEU A 41 6.58 -3.70 3.56
CA LEU A 41 5.84 -3.60 4.82
C LEU A 41 6.77 -3.25 6.00
N HIS A 42 7.92 -3.90 6.06
CA HIS A 42 8.94 -3.64 7.09
C HIS A 42 9.52 -2.22 6.98
N GLY A 43 9.89 -1.78 5.77
CA GLY A 43 10.42 -0.44 5.53
C GLY A 43 9.42 0.65 5.91
N ALA A 44 8.14 0.46 5.54
CA ALA A 44 7.08 1.39 5.90
C ALA A 44 6.87 1.48 7.41
N MET A 45 6.81 0.33 8.09
CA MET A 45 6.65 0.26 9.54
C MET A 45 7.82 0.95 10.27
N LYS A 46 9.06 0.71 9.83
CA LYS A 46 10.25 1.37 10.38
C LYS A 46 10.20 2.89 10.20
N HIS A 47 9.83 3.36 9.01
CA HIS A 47 9.75 4.79 8.72
C HIS A 47 8.65 5.48 9.55
N ILE A 48 7.46 4.88 9.67
CA ILE A 48 6.37 5.40 10.52
C ILE A 48 6.78 5.39 11.99
N SER A 49 7.49 4.34 12.43
CA SER A 49 8.02 4.27 13.79
C SER A 49 8.93 5.47 14.10
N ASN A 50 9.70 5.97 13.13
CA ASN A 50 10.60 7.10 13.38
C ASN A 50 9.93 8.48 13.24
N ASN A 51 8.77 8.59 12.59
CA ASN A 51 8.19 9.87 12.20
C ASN A 51 6.76 10.12 12.71
N ASN A 52 6.18 9.17 13.45
CA ASN A 52 4.74 9.10 13.77
C ASN A 52 3.88 8.99 12.51
N GLY A 53 2.72 8.35 12.61
CA GLY A 53 1.85 8.15 11.47
C GLY A 53 1.00 6.90 11.54
N VAL A 54 0.41 6.56 10.40
CA VAL A 54 -0.57 5.49 10.27
C VAL A 54 -0.18 4.53 9.15
N LEU A 55 -0.17 3.23 9.46
CA LEU A 55 -0.07 2.15 8.50
C LEU A 55 -1.42 1.42 8.43
N VAL A 56 -2.06 1.48 7.28
CA VAL A 56 -3.26 0.70 6.96
C VAL A 56 -2.82 -0.52 6.16
N ILE A 57 -3.11 -1.73 6.66
CA ILE A 57 -2.94 -2.98 5.91
C ILE A 57 -4.31 -3.40 5.37
N LEU A 58 -4.46 -3.29 4.06
CA LEU A 58 -5.63 -3.78 3.37
C LEU A 58 -5.47 -5.28 3.12
N GLY A 59 -6.40 -6.05 3.71
CA GLY A 59 -6.43 -7.48 3.52
C GLY A 59 -6.73 -7.81 2.06
N LYS A 60 -6.02 -8.82 1.56
CA LYS A 60 -6.22 -9.39 0.23
C LYS A 60 -6.38 -10.89 0.42
N GLN A 61 -7.47 -11.46 -0.09
CA GLN A 61 -7.57 -12.91 -0.19
C GLN A 61 -6.62 -13.36 -1.30
N GLU A 62 -5.66 -14.21 -0.94
CA GLU A 62 -4.76 -14.90 -1.87
C GLU A 62 -5.05 -16.39 -1.73
N ASN A 63 -5.61 -16.98 -2.76
CA ASN A 63 -5.87 -18.42 -2.78
C ASN A 63 -4.61 -19.16 -3.29
N PRO A 64 -4.51 -20.49 -3.08
CA PRO A 64 -3.35 -21.26 -3.53
C PRO A 64 -3.04 -21.12 -5.03
N ALA A 65 -4.06 -20.99 -5.88
CA ALA A 65 -3.88 -20.83 -7.32
C ALA A 65 -3.30 -19.44 -7.68
N ASP A 66 -3.62 -18.39 -6.93
CA ASP A 66 -3.02 -17.06 -7.11
C ASP A 66 -1.52 -17.10 -6.79
N ILE A 67 -1.16 -17.79 -5.70
CA ILE A 67 0.24 -17.98 -5.30
C ILE A 67 0.99 -18.81 -6.34
N GLU A 68 0.42 -19.94 -6.79
CA GLU A 68 1.00 -20.78 -7.83
C GLU A 68 1.21 -20.01 -9.15
N SER A 69 0.21 -19.22 -9.55
CA SER A 69 0.31 -18.39 -10.75
C SER A 69 1.45 -17.36 -10.65
N MET A 70 1.70 -16.82 -9.45
CA MET A 70 2.80 -15.88 -9.22
C MET A 70 4.16 -16.59 -9.31
N VAL A 71 4.29 -17.81 -8.75
CA VAL A 71 5.52 -18.61 -8.88
C VAL A 71 5.83 -18.88 -10.35
N LYS A 72 4.83 -19.32 -11.13
CA LYS A 72 5.01 -19.58 -12.58
C LYS A 72 5.40 -18.32 -13.34
N ALA A 73 4.84 -17.17 -12.97
CA ALA A 73 5.23 -15.89 -13.55
C ALA A 73 6.70 -15.56 -13.27
N PHE A 74 7.17 -15.72 -12.03
CA PHE A 74 8.58 -15.49 -11.71
C PHE A 74 9.51 -16.45 -12.46
N ALA A 75 9.14 -17.72 -12.59
CA ALA A 75 9.91 -18.69 -13.35
C ALA A 75 10.00 -18.33 -14.86
N ALA A 76 8.91 -17.84 -15.44
CA ALA A 76 8.88 -17.38 -16.83
C ALA A 76 9.70 -16.07 -17.02
N GLU A 77 9.63 -15.13 -16.07
CA GLU A 77 10.49 -13.95 -16.08
C GLU A 77 11.99 -14.31 -16.00
N ASP A 78 12.35 -15.31 -15.20
CA ASP A 78 13.74 -15.78 -15.03
C ASP A 78 14.37 -16.33 -16.31
N ILE A 79 13.54 -16.85 -17.23
CA ILE A 79 13.98 -17.32 -18.55
C ILE A 79 13.82 -16.26 -19.65
N GLY A 80 13.46 -15.03 -19.28
CA GLY A 80 13.34 -13.89 -20.19
C GLY A 80 12.01 -13.79 -20.95
N GLU A 81 10.98 -14.54 -20.56
CA GLU A 81 9.65 -14.40 -21.14
C GLU A 81 8.94 -13.14 -20.62
N SER A 82 8.21 -12.46 -21.52
CA SER A 82 7.38 -11.32 -21.13
C SER A 82 6.09 -11.81 -20.47
N VAL A 83 6.02 -11.76 -19.14
CA VAL A 83 4.82 -12.16 -18.42
C VAL A 83 3.88 -10.97 -18.25
N ASN A 84 2.69 -11.03 -18.83
CA ASN A 84 1.60 -10.12 -18.49
C ASN A 84 0.80 -10.69 -17.32
N LEU A 85 1.30 -10.50 -16.10
CA LEU A 85 0.50 -10.73 -14.90
C LEU A 85 -0.78 -9.90 -15.02
N ARG A 86 -1.95 -10.54 -14.93
CA ARG A 86 -3.25 -9.84 -14.97
C ARG A 86 -3.22 -8.72 -13.92
N LYS A 87 -3.32 -7.47 -14.37
CA LYS A 87 -3.39 -6.32 -13.47
C LYS A 87 -4.54 -6.53 -12.50
N PHE A 88 -4.25 -6.40 -11.19
CA PHE A 88 -5.25 -6.53 -10.14
C PHE A 88 -6.45 -5.62 -10.42
N GLN A 89 -7.60 -6.22 -10.75
CA GLN A 89 -8.82 -5.50 -11.14
C GLN A 89 -9.52 -4.80 -9.96
N GLY A 90 -9.16 -5.14 -8.72
CA GLY A 90 -9.79 -4.60 -7.51
C GLY A 90 -9.31 -3.21 -7.07
N THR A 91 -8.50 -2.51 -7.87
CA THR A 91 -7.84 -1.26 -7.47
C THR A 91 -8.82 -0.18 -6.99
N SER A 92 -9.96 0.01 -7.65
CA SER A 92 -10.96 1.02 -7.23
C SER A 92 -11.62 0.68 -5.89
N ARG A 93 -12.01 -0.59 -5.70
CA ARG A 93 -12.60 -1.06 -4.43
C ARG A 93 -11.61 -0.94 -3.27
N THR A 94 -10.37 -1.35 -3.48
CA THR A 94 -9.31 -1.25 -2.48
C THR A 94 -9.01 0.21 -2.12
N VAL A 95 -9.00 1.12 -3.10
CA VAL A 95 -8.87 2.56 -2.85
C VAL A 95 -10.04 3.06 -2.00
N GLY A 96 -11.28 2.72 -2.35
CA GLY A 96 -12.46 3.15 -1.58
C GLY A 96 -12.44 2.67 -0.13
N VAL A 97 -12.07 1.41 0.13
CA VAL A 97 -11.94 0.88 1.50
C VAL A 97 -10.82 1.57 2.26
N GLY A 98 -9.66 1.79 1.62
CA GLY A 98 -8.56 2.53 2.22
C GLY A 98 -8.97 3.95 2.60
N SER A 99 -9.68 4.64 1.72
CA SER A 99 -10.18 5.99 1.99
C SER A 99 -11.17 6.05 3.15
N GLN A 100 -12.10 5.09 3.24
CA GLN A 100 -13.05 5.02 4.36
C GLN A 100 -12.32 4.86 5.70
N ILE A 101 -11.37 3.92 5.75
CA ILE A 101 -10.57 3.71 6.97
C ILE A 101 -9.81 4.98 7.37
N LEU A 102 -9.21 5.70 6.42
CA LEU A 102 -8.48 6.93 6.73
C LEU A 102 -9.40 8.04 7.22
N ALA A 103 -10.58 8.20 6.61
CA ALA A 103 -11.58 9.16 7.04
C ALA A 103 -12.12 8.85 8.44
N ASP A 104 -12.39 7.57 8.74
CA ASP A 104 -12.83 7.12 10.08
C ASP A 104 -11.77 7.38 11.17
N LEU A 105 -10.49 7.42 10.79
CA LEU A 105 -9.40 7.79 11.68
C LEU A 105 -9.28 9.31 11.91
N GLY A 106 -10.11 10.12 11.25
CA GLY A 106 -10.09 11.58 11.31
C GLY A 106 -8.99 12.23 10.45
N ILE A 107 -8.37 11.49 9.54
CA ILE A 107 -7.37 12.03 8.63
C ILE A 107 -8.07 12.82 7.52
N GLN A 108 -7.57 14.02 7.23
CA GLN A 108 -8.01 14.81 6.08
C GLN A 108 -6.83 15.09 5.14
N LYS A 109 -5.72 15.57 5.68
CA LYS A 109 -4.48 15.80 4.93
C LYS A 109 -3.46 14.72 5.22
N MET A 110 -2.78 14.22 4.20
CA MET A 110 -1.77 13.18 4.38
C MET A 110 -0.52 13.36 3.52
N ARG A 111 0.61 12.96 4.12
CA ARG A 111 1.87 12.71 3.44
C ARG A 111 1.90 11.21 3.11
N LEU A 112 1.64 10.87 1.85
CA LEU A 112 1.39 9.49 1.45
C LEU A 112 2.68 8.79 1.05
N MET A 113 3.00 7.69 1.73
CA MET A 113 4.14 6.82 1.42
C MET A 113 3.83 5.95 0.21
N SER A 114 4.00 6.49 -1.00
CA SER A 114 3.67 5.86 -2.29
C SER A 114 4.43 6.55 -3.42
N MET A 115 4.56 5.87 -4.56
CA MET A 115 4.88 6.54 -5.82
C MET A 115 3.75 7.52 -6.20
N PRO A 116 4.06 8.66 -6.83
CA PRO A 116 3.08 9.64 -7.27
C PRO A 116 2.04 9.02 -8.20
N LYS A 117 0.76 9.15 -7.85
CA LYS A 117 -0.36 8.64 -8.66
C LYS A 117 -1.55 9.57 -8.54
N LYS A 118 -2.26 9.83 -9.65
CA LYS A 118 -3.50 10.59 -9.60
C LYS A 118 -4.62 9.73 -9.01
N TYR A 119 -5.19 10.18 -7.89
CA TYR A 119 -6.37 9.56 -7.28
C TYR A 119 -7.56 10.51 -7.38
N HIS A 120 -8.53 10.19 -8.25
CA HIS A 120 -9.73 11.02 -8.43
C HIS A 120 -10.80 10.78 -7.34
N ALA A 121 -10.72 9.65 -6.63
CA ALA A 121 -11.76 9.22 -5.69
C ALA A 121 -11.55 9.71 -4.23
N LEU A 122 -10.42 10.34 -3.90
CA LEU A 122 -10.10 10.72 -2.52
C LEU A 122 -10.94 11.89 -2.01
N SER A 123 -11.28 12.85 -2.88
CA SER A 123 -12.07 14.02 -2.50
C SER A 123 -13.46 13.67 -1.97
N GLY A 124 -14.06 12.58 -2.45
CA GLY A 124 -15.33 12.06 -1.94
C GLY A 124 -15.28 11.57 -0.49
N PHE A 125 -14.09 11.42 0.08
CA PHE A 125 -13.84 11.06 1.48
C PHE A 125 -13.24 12.21 2.30
N HIS A 126 -13.19 13.44 1.74
CA HIS A 126 -12.51 14.58 2.34
C HIS A 126 -11.01 14.34 2.60
N LEU A 127 -10.38 13.52 1.75
CA LEU A 127 -8.95 13.20 1.82
C LEU A 127 -8.15 13.95 0.76
N GLU A 128 -7.01 14.48 1.18
CA GLU A 128 -6.05 15.21 0.34
C GLU A 128 -4.63 14.67 0.55
N VAL A 129 -3.95 14.33 -0.55
CA VAL A 129 -2.52 14.03 -0.52
C VAL A 129 -1.74 15.32 -0.74
N VAL A 130 -1.04 15.79 0.29
CA VAL A 130 -0.25 17.03 0.21
C VAL A 130 1.22 16.78 -0.16
N GLU A 131 1.69 15.55 0.03
CA GLU A 131 3.08 15.15 -0.25
C GLU A 131 3.13 13.65 -0.56
N TYR A 132 4.03 13.25 -1.47
CA TYR A 132 4.41 11.85 -1.67
C TYR A 132 5.78 11.59 -1.03
N VAL A 133 5.85 10.56 -0.20
CA VAL A 133 7.09 10.11 0.45
C VAL A 133 7.53 8.82 -0.23
N GLU A 134 8.52 8.92 -1.12
CA GLU A 134 9.05 7.79 -1.87
C GLU A 134 10.01 6.92 -1.04
N PRO A 135 10.08 5.60 -1.30
CA PRO A 135 11.07 4.75 -0.66
C PRO A 135 12.50 5.22 -1.05
N LYS A 136 13.41 5.27 -0.08
CA LYS A 136 14.83 5.57 -0.33
C LYS A 136 15.59 4.36 -0.80
#